data_AF-A0ABD6F2R7-F1
#
_entry.id   AF-A0ABD6F2R7-F1
#
_cell.length_a   1.000
_cell.length_b   1.000
_cell.length_c   1.000
_cell.angle_alpha   90.00
_cell.angle_beta   90.00
_cell.angle_gamma   90.00
#
_symmetry.space_group_name_H-M   'P 1'
#
loop_
_entity.id
_entity.type
_entity.pdbx_description
1 polymer ?
#
loop_
_entity_poly.entity_id
_entity_poly.type
_entity_poly.pdbx_seq_one_letter_code
_entity_poly.pdbx_strand_id
1 'polypeptide(L)'
;MLSASFRITARRCAIIASTSSFTPTEISCGFRQPMQILVNVRHVSTAKEIFGLTQEILNISDLPPVPLPPPPLPSIEDLALSGQSVLNELGLLSWWKPSSYFRLALEGLHNHFDLPWWATIMCATVILRLSLIIVPIMSQRLIAKQSMYRKELAEFQERISDARREGNNLLMQQILLEQRDFMVSKDIKIGRQFLVTLANGAVFGTQFFAIREMVNANFPGWNTGGILWFTNLCAVDPYWALPLLSAITMGIVFRVSAVFKS
;
A
#
# COMPACT_ATOMS: atom_id res chain seq x y z
N MET A 1 22.48 -30.88 28.29
CA MET A 1 23.60 -29.95 28.00
C MET A 1 23.91 -30.07 26.52
N LEU A 2 24.15 -28.94 25.83
CA LEU A 2 24.27 -28.81 24.36
C LEU A 2 22.99 -29.24 23.61
N SER A 3 22.44 -28.55 22.61
CA SER A 3 22.98 -27.66 21.54
C SER A 3 23.53 -28.40 20.32
N ALA A 4 22.72 -28.47 19.27
CA ALA A 4 23.15 -28.53 17.88
C ALA A 4 22.05 -27.94 16.99
N SER A 5 22.38 -26.92 16.20
CA SER A 5 21.53 -26.32 15.18
C SER A 5 22.35 -26.22 13.90
N PHE A 6 21.78 -26.56 12.74
CA PHE A 6 21.87 -25.68 11.56
C PHE A 6 20.93 -26.05 10.39
N ARG A 7 20.87 -25.13 9.43
CA ARG A 7 20.39 -25.32 8.04
C ARG A 7 21.53 -26.01 7.22
N ILE A 8 21.51 -26.33 5.93
CA ILE A 8 20.83 -25.89 4.68
C ILE A 8 20.87 -27.13 3.72
N THR A 9 20.41 -27.19 2.45
CA THR A 9 20.14 -26.19 1.40
C THR A 9 19.07 -26.71 0.42
N ALA A 10 18.43 -25.85 -0.36
CA ALA A 10 17.58 -26.26 -1.49
C ALA A 10 18.36 -26.56 -2.78
N ARG A 11 17.77 -27.33 -3.71
CA ARG A 11 18.13 -27.34 -5.14
C ARG A 11 16.88 -27.32 -6.03
N ARG A 12 17.07 -26.91 -7.29
CA ARG A 12 16.07 -26.52 -8.31
C ARG A 12 16.17 -27.41 -9.56
N CYS A 13 15.16 -27.31 -10.44
CA CYS A 13 15.19 -27.63 -11.90
C CYS A 13 15.23 -29.14 -12.27
N ALA A 14 14.75 -29.59 -13.45
CA ALA A 14 13.95 -28.92 -14.50
C ALA A 14 13.28 -29.93 -15.50
N ILE A 15 12.09 -29.56 -16.02
CA ILE A 15 11.62 -29.51 -17.44
C ILE A 15 12.20 -30.57 -18.46
N ILE A 16 11.40 -31.30 -19.29
CA ILE A 16 11.04 -30.98 -20.72
C ILE A 16 10.21 -32.14 -21.38
N ALA A 17 9.26 -31.79 -22.29
CA ALA A 17 8.58 -32.57 -23.36
C ALA A 17 7.76 -33.85 -22.98
N SER A 18 6.52 -34.11 -23.43
CA SER A 18 5.93 -34.19 -24.80
C SER A 18 6.42 -35.42 -25.59
N THR A 19 5.63 -36.22 -26.33
CA THR A 19 4.28 -36.08 -26.97
C THR A 19 3.69 -37.53 -27.20
N SER A 20 2.51 -37.89 -27.75
CA SER A 20 1.40 -37.25 -28.51
C SER A 20 0.04 -38.02 -28.34
N SER A 21 -0.81 -38.14 -29.39
CA SER A 21 -2.23 -38.58 -29.34
C SER A 21 -2.66 -39.50 -30.49
N PHE A 22 -3.56 -40.49 -30.26
CA PHE A 22 -4.76 -40.79 -31.09
C PHE A 22 -5.70 -41.85 -30.45
N THR A 23 -6.90 -42.03 -31.02
CA THR A 23 -7.95 -43.06 -30.74
C THR A 23 -7.98 -44.14 -31.86
N PRO A 24 -8.89 -45.15 -31.99
CA PRO A 24 -10.11 -45.52 -31.23
C PRO A 24 -10.40 -47.07 -31.03
N THR A 25 -11.60 -47.41 -30.53
CA THR A 25 -12.46 -48.62 -30.80
C THR A 25 -12.07 -50.09 -30.50
N GLU A 26 -13.02 -50.77 -29.81
CA GLU A 26 -13.59 -52.13 -30.04
C GLU A 26 -12.86 -53.46 -29.70
N ILE A 27 -13.69 -54.39 -29.17
CA ILE A 27 -13.69 -55.88 -29.23
C ILE A 27 -12.36 -56.65 -29.00
N SER A 28 -12.27 -57.37 -27.87
CA SER A 28 -12.43 -58.84 -27.82
C SER A 28 -12.17 -59.41 -26.41
N CYS A 29 -12.86 -60.50 -26.03
CA CYS A 29 -12.64 -61.18 -24.74
C CYS A 29 -11.80 -62.46 -24.92
N GLY A 30 -10.54 -62.42 -24.48
CA GLY A 30 -9.57 -63.52 -24.61
C GLY A 30 -9.25 -64.22 -23.29
N PHE A 31 -9.44 -65.54 -23.23
CA PHE A 31 -9.32 -66.36 -22.02
C PHE A 31 -7.87 -66.78 -21.68
N ARG A 32 -7.38 -66.47 -20.47
CA ARG A 32 -6.30 -67.24 -19.82
C ARG A 32 -6.17 -67.05 -18.29
N GLN A 33 -6.44 -68.14 -17.56
CA GLN A 33 -5.85 -68.63 -16.30
C GLN A 33 -5.50 -67.64 -15.15
N PRO A 34 -6.04 -67.81 -13.92
CA PRO A 34 -5.68 -67.02 -12.76
C PRO A 34 -4.35 -67.46 -12.11
N MET A 35 -3.51 -66.50 -11.75
CA MET A 35 -2.31 -66.70 -10.92
C MET A 35 -2.70 -66.59 -9.43
N GLN A 36 -2.40 -67.61 -8.63
CA GLN A 36 -2.62 -67.56 -7.18
C GLN A 36 -1.52 -66.74 -6.49
N ILE A 37 -1.91 -65.66 -5.81
CA ILE A 37 -1.03 -64.84 -4.97
C ILE A 37 -1.26 -65.21 -3.51
N LEU A 38 -0.27 -65.84 -2.87
CA LEU A 38 -0.34 -66.21 -1.45
C LEU A 38 -0.09 -64.97 -0.56
N VAL A 39 -1.16 -64.22 -0.25
CA VAL A 39 -1.10 -63.11 0.70
C VAL A 39 -0.98 -63.64 2.12
N ASN A 40 0.25 -63.75 2.63
CA ASN A 40 0.50 -64.19 4.00
C ASN A 40 0.24 -63.03 4.99
N VAL A 41 -0.99 -62.94 5.50
CA VAL A 41 -1.42 -61.93 6.48
C VAL A 41 -0.77 -62.18 7.83
N ARG A 42 0.32 -61.47 8.11
CA ARG A 42 0.89 -61.39 9.46
C ARG A 42 -0.04 -60.57 10.35
N HIS A 43 -0.84 -61.25 11.19
CA HIS A 43 -1.57 -60.62 12.29
C HIS A 43 -0.59 -60.08 13.35
N VAL A 44 -0.11 -58.85 13.17
CA VAL A 44 0.71 -58.14 14.15
C VAL A 44 -0.18 -57.28 15.03
N SER A 45 -0.33 -57.70 16.30
CA SER A 45 -0.89 -57.02 17.47
C SER A 45 -2.10 -56.09 17.28
N THR A 46 -3.23 -56.54 17.81
CA THR A 46 -4.35 -55.68 18.23
C THR A 46 -3.83 -54.49 19.05
N ALA A 47 -4.26 -53.27 18.73
CA ALA A 47 -3.76 -52.02 19.34
C ALA A 47 -3.80 -51.98 20.88
N LYS A 48 -4.65 -52.80 21.51
CA LYS A 48 -4.76 -52.97 22.96
C LYS A 48 -3.43 -53.33 23.64
N GLU A 49 -2.55 -54.10 22.98
CA GLU A 49 -1.26 -54.51 23.55
C GLU A 49 -0.16 -53.44 23.39
N ILE A 50 -0.20 -52.67 22.30
CA ILE A 50 0.84 -51.67 21.96
C ILE A 50 0.85 -50.51 22.97
N PHE A 51 -0.32 -50.12 23.48
CA PHE A 51 -0.48 -48.96 24.36
C PHE A 51 -0.60 -49.29 25.85
N GLY A 52 -0.48 -50.56 26.25
CA GLY A 52 -0.52 -50.98 27.66
C GLY A 52 -1.82 -50.63 28.42
N LEU A 53 -2.92 -50.40 27.69
CA LEU A 53 -4.18 -49.87 28.22
C LEU A 53 -4.98 -50.96 28.97
N THR A 54 -4.58 -51.21 30.22
CA THR A 54 -5.47 -51.78 31.24
C THR A 54 -6.64 -50.84 31.52
N GLN A 55 -7.80 -51.39 31.91
CA GLN A 55 -9.04 -50.59 32.00
C GLN A 55 -9.04 -49.53 33.11
N GLU A 56 -8.07 -49.52 34.01
CA GLU A 56 -7.91 -48.51 35.07
C GLU A 56 -7.67 -47.11 34.49
N ILE A 57 -6.93 -47.00 33.38
CA ILE A 57 -6.61 -45.71 32.73
C ILE A 57 -7.86 -45.06 32.09
N LEU A 58 -8.88 -45.86 31.76
CA LEU A 58 -10.18 -45.34 31.28
C LEU A 58 -11.06 -44.79 32.42
N ASN A 59 -10.65 -44.92 33.68
CA ASN A 59 -11.34 -44.38 34.85
C ASN A 59 -10.60 -43.16 35.45
N ILE A 60 -9.85 -42.41 34.61
CA ILE A 60 -9.33 -41.09 34.97
C ILE A 60 -10.45 -40.07 34.76
N SER A 61 -11.16 -39.72 35.85
CA SER A 61 -12.28 -38.78 35.84
C SER A 61 -11.89 -37.35 35.45
N ASP A 62 -10.61 -36.99 35.59
CA ASP A 62 -10.07 -35.65 35.34
C ASP A 62 -9.27 -35.59 34.03
N LEU A 63 -9.91 -35.95 32.90
CA LEU A 63 -9.46 -35.45 31.61
C LEU A 63 -9.73 -33.94 31.57
N PRO A 64 -8.73 -33.07 31.33
CA PRO A 64 -9.01 -31.65 31.12
C PRO A 64 -9.95 -31.51 29.92
N PRO A 65 -10.97 -30.63 30.00
CA PRO A 65 -11.95 -30.49 28.92
C PRO A 65 -11.23 -30.20 27.61
N VAL A 66 -11.55 -31.00 26.58
CA VAL A 66 -10.97 -30.84 25.24
C VAL A 66 -11.08 -29.36 24.85
N PRO A 67 -9.98 -28.69 24.47
CA PRO A 67 -10.04 -27.29 24.09
C PRO A 67 -11.05 -27.17 22.94
N LEU A 68 -12.14 -26.45 23.21
CA LEU A 68 -13.20 -26.23 22.23
C LEU A 68 -12.54 -25.70 20.95
N PRO A 69 -12.97 -26.17 19.76
CA PRO A 69 -12.50 -25.56 18.52
C PRO A 69 -12.75 -24.06 18.63
N PRO A 70 -11.77 -23.20 18.27
CA PRO A 70 -11.95 -21.76 18.39
C PRO A 70 -13.23 -21.36 17.66
N PRO A 71 -14.03 -20.42 18.23
CA PRO A 71 -15.26 -19.99 17.58
C PRO A 71 -14.95 -19.56 16.14
N PRO A 72 -15.85 -19.81 15.17
CA PRO A 72 -15.65 -19.37 13.80
C PRO A 72 -15.36 -17.87 13.83
N LEU A 73 -14.34 -17.43 13.11
CA LEU A 73 -13.93 -16.03 13.13
C LEU A 73 -15.16 -15.17 12.77
N PRO A 74 -15.50 -14.15 13.59
CA PRO A 74 -16.61 -13.25 13.30
C PRO A 74 -16.39 -12.63 11.91
N SER A 75 -17.48 -12.34 11.18
CA SER A 75 -17.32 -11.83 9.83
C SER A 75 -16.63 -10.45 9.84
N ILE A 76 -16.05 -10.09 8.71
CA ILE A 76 -15.43 -8.77 8.49
C ILE A 76 -16.41 -7.63 8.80
N GLU A 77 -17.71 -7.86 8.59
CA GLU A 77 -18.78 -6.91 8.88
C GLU A 77 -19.14 -6.88 10.38
N ASP A 78 -19.24 -8.04 11.04
CA ASP A 78 -19.43 -8.12 12.51
C ASP A 78 -18.26 -7.47 13.26
N LEU A 79 -17.02 -7.67 12.80
CA LEU A 79 -15.82 -7.06 13.37
C LEU A 79 -15.87 -5.53 13.25
N ALA A 80 -16.23 -5.01 12.08
CA ALA A 80 -16.41 -3.56 11.87
C ALA A 80 -17.51 -2.99 12.80
N LEU A 81 -18.66 -3.68 12.91
CA LEU A 81 -19.75 -3.29 13.80
C LEU A 81 -19.38 -3.36 15.29
N SER A 82 -18.45 -4.25 15.67
CA SER A 82 -17.91 -4.34 17.03
C SER A 82 -16.83 -3.29 17.35
N GLY A 83 -16.48 -2.42 16.39
CA GLY A 83 -15.44 -1.39 16.55
C GLY A 83 -14.01 -1.92 16.57
N GLN A 84 -13.80 -3.22 16.30
CA GLN A 84 -12.47 -3.84 16.26
C GLN A 84 -11.72 -3.50 14.97
N SER A 85 -10.39 -3.69 14.97
CA SER A 85 -9.54 -3.34 13.82
C SER A 85 -9.58 -4.41 12.74
N VAL A 86 -10.12 -4.05 11.58
CA VAL A 86 -10.38 -4.93 10.43
C VAL A 86 -9.16 -4.99 9.48
N LEU A 87 -8.23 -4.03 9.57
CA LEU A 87 -7.09 -3.96 8.65
C LEU A 87 -6.11 -5.15 8.73
N ASN A 88 -6.06 -5.89 9.84
CA ASN A 88 -5.21 -7.08 9.95
C ASN A 88 -5.79 -8.22 9.11
N GLU A 89 -7.09 -8.51 9.27
CA GLU A 89 -7.79 -9.60 8.57
C GLU A 89 -7.80 -9.39 7.05
N LEU A 90 -7.92 -8.14 6.59
CA LEU A 90 -7.83 -7.76 5.17
C LEU A 90 -6.39 -7.72 4.62
N GLY A 91 -5.37 -8.05 5.44
CA GLY A 91 -3.95 -7.98 5.03
C GLY A 91 -3.45 -6.56 4.72
N LEU A 92 -4.16 -5.55 5.18
CA LEU A 92 -3.93 -4.13 4.86
C LEU A 92 -2.78 -3.54 5.69
N LEU A 93 -2.60 -3.95 6.95
CA LEU A 93 -1.51 -3.48 7.80
C LEU A 93 -0.13 -3.99 7.33
N SER A 94 0.85 -3.09 7.28
CA SER A 94 2.21 -3.39 6.80
C SER A 94 3.23 -2.41 7.40
N TRP A 95 4.14 -2.91 8.23
CA TRP A 95 5.04 -2.12 9.09
C TRP A 95 5.95 -1.11 8.36
N TRP A 96 6.33 -1.36 7.10
CA TRP A 96 7.23 -0.49 6.34
C TRP A 96 6.49 0.54 5.47
N LYS A 97 5.20 0.33 5.17
CA LYS A 97 4.42 1.23 4.30
C LYS A 97 3.87 2.41 5.13
N PRO A 98 4.24 3.68 4.88
CA PRO A 98 3.65 4.80 5.61
C PRO A 98 2.13 4.96 5.36
N SER A 99 1.63 4.46 4.23
CA SER A 99 0.18 4.34 3.96
C SER A 99 -0.53 3.34 4.89
N SER A 100 0.19 2.44 5.58
CA SER A 100 -0.37 1.58 6.62
C SER A 100 -0.86 2.39 7.82
N TYR A 101 0.00 3.27 8.35
CA TYR A 101 -0.31 4.11 9.50
C TYR A 101 -1.43 5.10 9.21
N PHE A 102 -1.55 5.61 7.96
CA PHE A 102 -2.69 6.45 7.58
C PHE A 102 -4.02 5.68 7.54
N ARG A 103 -4.03 4.41 7.11
CA ARG A 103 -5.26 3.58 7.16
C ARG A 103 -5.67 3.25 8.60
N LEU A 104 -4.70 2.96 9.48
CA LEU A 104 -4.96 2.78 10.91
C LEU A 104 -5.50 4.06 11.57
N ALA A 105 -5.00 5.23 11.16
CA ALA A 105 -5.52 6.52 11.62
C ALA A 105 -6.94 6.81 11.08
N LEU A 106 -7.28 6.38 9.86
CA LEU A 106 -8.65 6.48 9.33
C LEU A 106 -9.63 5.61 10.13
N GLU A 107 -9.32 4.33 10.34
CA GLU A 107 -10.16 3.44 11.16
C GLU A 107 -10.26 3.94 12.61
N GLY A 108 -9.16 4.37 13.22
CA GLY A 108 -9.17 4.99 14.54
C GLY A 108 -10.08 6.22 14.61
N LEU A 109 -10.01 7.12 13.64
CA LEU A 109 -10.88 8.31 13.57
C LEU A 109 -12.35 7.98 13.28
N HIS A 110 -12.64 6.88 12.58
CA HIS A 110 -14.00 6.37 12.41
C HIS A 110 -14.55 5.83 13.74
N ASN A 111 -13.85 4.88 14.34
CA ASN A 111 -14.33 4.10 15.49
C ASN A 111 -14.30 4.86 16.84
N HIS A 112 -13.56 5.98 16.95
CA HIS A 112 -13.48 6.78 18.20
C HIS A 112 -14.38 8.04 18.18
N PHE A 113 -14.93 8.42 17.03
CA PHE A 113 -15.74 9.64 16.88
C PHE A 113 -17.07 9.40 16.14
N ASP A 114 -17.38 8.15 15.79
CA ASP A 114 -18.57 7.72 15.03
C ASP A 114 -18.81 8.52 13.73
N LEU A 115 -17.72 9.02 13.12
CA LEU A 115 -17.77 9.88 11.94
C LEU A 115 -18.04 9.07 10.67
N PRO A 116 -18.96 9.50 9.78
CA PRO A 116 -19.13 8.85 8.48
C PRO A 116 -17.85 8.95 7.64
N TRP A 117 -17.55 7.93 6.83
CA TRP A 117 -16.25 7.77 6.14
C TRP A 117 -15.80 9.01 5.35
N TRP A 118 -16.70 9.72 4.67
CA TRP A 118 -16.36 10.98 3.98
C TRP A 118 -15.79 12.04 4.95
N ALA A 119 -16.36 12.17 6.15
CA ALA A 119 -15.92 13.12 7.18
C ALA A 119 -14.62 12.66 7.83
N THR A 120 -14.47 11.35 8.06
CA THR A 120 -13.23 10.72 8.55
C THR A 120 -12.06 11.00 7.62
N ILE A 121 -12.25 10.85 6.30
CA ILE A 121 -11.23 11.16 5.28
C ILE A 121 -10.86 12.64 5.32
N MET A 122 -11.84 13.54 5.34
CA MET A 122 -11.59 14.99 5.42
C MET A 122 -10.83 15.35 6.70
N CYS A 123 -11.28 14.88 7.86
CA CYS A 123 -10.67 15.09 9.17
C CYS A 123 -9.21 14.60 9.20
N ALA A 124 -8.96 13.37 8.76
CA ALA A 124 -7.62 12.80 8.66
C ALA A 124 -6.69 13.61 7.73
N THR A 125 -7.21 14.15 6.61
CA THR A 125 -6.42 15.02 5.73
C THR A 125 -6.07 16.35 6.39
N VAL A 126 -6.99 16.97 7.13
CA VAL A 126 -6.76 18.22 7.86
C VAL A 126 -5.75 18.01 8.99
N ILE A 127 -5.92 16.98 9.81
CA ILE A 127 -4.97 16.63 10.90
C ILE A 127 -3.56 16.41 10.34
N LEU A 128 -3.41 15.66 9.24
CA LEU A 128 -2.11 15.42 8.60
C LEU A 128 -1.50 16.69 7.98
N ARG A 129 -2.32 17.58 7.42
CA ARG A 129 -1.85 18.86 6.84
C ARG A 129 -1.44 19.86 7.92
N LEU A 130 -2.10 19.85 9.08
CA LEU A 130 -1.75 20.66 10.25
C LEU A 130 -0.47 20.15 10.93
N SER A 131 -0.33 18.84 11.17
CA SER A 131 0.87 18.28 11.79
C SER A 131 2.13 18.44 10.93
N LEU A 132 1.99 18.45 9.61
CA LEU A 132 3.08 18.65 8.65
C LEU A 132 3.20 20.10 8.11
N ILE A 133 2.48 21.07 8.68
CA ILE A 133 2.38 22.45 8.16
C ILE A 133 3.73 23.18 8.07
N ILE A 134 4.73 22.78 8.86
CA ILE A 134 6.08 23.35 8.81
C ILE A 134 6.77 23.14 7.45
N VAL A 135 6.45 22.06 6.73
CA VAL A 135 7.07 21.71 5.44
C VAL A 135 6.69 22.70 4.32
N PRO A 136 5.39 22.98 4.04
CA PRO A 136 5.02 24.00 3.06
C PRO A 136 5.45 25.42 3.50
N ILE A 137 5.44 25.74 4.80
CA ILE A 137 5.94 27.04 5.30
C ILE A 137 7.43 27.22 4.96
N MET A 138 8.26 26.18 5.13
CA MET A 138 9.65 26.21 4.66
C MET A 138 9.76 26.42 3.15
N SER A 139 8.91 25.75 2.35
CA SER A 139 8.87 25.91 0.88
C SER A 139 8.59 27.35 0.48
N GLN A 140 7.56 27.97 1.08
CA GLN A 140 7.16 29.35 0.81
C GLN A 140 8.27 30.34 1.18
N ARG A 141 9.02 30.13 2.26
CA ARG A 141 10.18 30.96 2.63
C ARG A 141 11.30 30.91 1.58
N LEU A 142 11.55 29.75 0.95
CA LEU A 142 12.51 29.66 -0.17
C LEU A 142 12.00 30.43 -1.40
N ILE A 143 10.72 30.28 -1.75
CA ILE A 143 10.09 30.96 -2.89
C ILE A 143 10.09 32.49 -2.68
N ALA A 144 9.84 32.96 -1.46
CA ALA A 144 9.91 34.37 -1.11
C ALA A 144 11.35 34.91 -1.23
N LYS A 145 12.36 34.20 -0.72
CA LYS A 145 13.78 34.57 -0.90
C LYS A 145 14.17 34.64 -2.38
N GLN A 146 13.73 33.68 -3.19
CA GLN A 146 13.94 33.70 -4.64
C GLN A 146 13.18 34.85 -5.32
N SER A 147 12.02 35.27 -4.80
CA SER A 147 11.22 36.34 -5.40
C SER A 147 11.91 37.71 -5.36
N MET A 148 12.77 37.96 -4.37
CA MET A 148 13.53 39.20 -4.24
C MET A 148 14.54 39.37 -5.39
N TYR A 149 15.27 38.30 -5.74
CA TYR A 149 16.29 38.28 -6.78
C TYR A 149 15.74 38.03 -8.21
N ARG A 150 14.42 38.18 -8.43
CA ARG A 150 13.78 37.87 -9.73
C ARG A 150 14.30 38.71 -10.90
N LYS A 151 14.74 39.95 -10.65
CA LYS A 151 15.30 40.83 -11.70
C LYS A 151 16.69 40.37 -12.13
N GLU A 152 17.62 40.22 -11.19
CA GLU A 152 18.96 39.67 -11.42
C GLU A 152 18.89 38.30 -12.11
N LEU A 153 17.99 37.40 -11.68
CA LEU A 153 17.81 36.09 -12.31
C LEU A 153 17.20 36.16 -13.74
N ALA A 154 16.45 37.20 -14.07
CA ALA A 154 15.91 37.42 -15.42
C ALA A 154 16.98 37.98 -16.38
N GLU A 155 17.83 38.89 -15.90
CA GLU A 155 18.99 39.40 -16.64
C GLU A 155 19.95 38.28 -17.06
N PHE A 156 20.22 37.32 -16.15
CA PHE A 156 20.97 36.11 -16.51
C PHE A 156 20.27 35.27 -17.59
N GLN A 157 18.93 35.17 -17.57
CA GLN A 157 18.17 34.43 -18.59
C GLN A 157 18.20 35.13 -19.96
N GLU A 158 18.13 36.46 -19.99
CA GLU A 158 18.25 37.30 -21.19
C GLU A 158 19.64 37.13 -21.82
N ARG A 159 20.71 37.32 -21.03
CA ARG A 159 22.11 37.09 -21.44
C ARG A 159 22.36 35.68 -21.99
N ILE A 160 21.79 34.64 -21.36
CA ILE A 160 21.85 33.26 -21.87
C ILE A 160 21.09 33.10 -23.20
N SER A 161 19.96 33.79 -23.36
CA SER A 161 19.15 33.72 -24.58
C SER A 161 19.84 34.37 -25.78
N ASP A 162 20.56 35.48 -25.58
CA ASP A 162 21.30 36.16 -26.64
C ASP A 162 22.59 35.41 -27.02
N ALA A 163 23.38 34.94 -26.05
CA ALA A 163 24.53 34.07 -26.33
C ALA A 163 24.12 32.79 -27.08
N ARG A 164 22.89 32.27 -26.84
CA ARG A 164 22.30 31.17 -27.61
C ARG A 164 21.90 31.59 -29.03
N ARG A 165 21.35 32.80 -29.24
CA ARG A 165 21.00 33.33 -30.57
C ARG A 165 22.24 33.59 -31.44
N GLU A 166 23.35 33.99 -30.82
CA GLU A 166 24.67 34.12 -31.45
C GLU A 166 25.37 32.78 -31.72
N GLY A 167 24.86 31.67 -31.16
CA GLY A 167 25.51 30.35 -31.25
C GLY A 167 26.78 30.20 -30.39
N ASN A 168 27.08 31.16 -29.51
CA ASN A 168 28.31 31.20 -28.74
C ASN A 168 28.22 30.32 -27.48
N ASN A 169 28.42 29.01 -27.67
CA ASN A 169 28.34 28.01 -26.61
C ASN A 169 29.32 28.26 -25.43
N LEU A 170 30.50 28.85 -25.70
CA LEU A 170 31.48 29.17 -24.65
C LEU A 170 30.99 30.33 -23.77
N LEU A 171 30.48 31.40 -24.37
CA LEU A 171 29.89 32.53 -23.63
C LEU A 171 28.66 32.07 -22.83
N MET A 172 27.80 31.24 -23.42
CA MET A 172 26.66 30.63 -22.71
C MET A 172 27.13 29.84 -21.47
N GLN A 173 28.20 29.04 -21.58
CA GLN A 173 28.75 28.29 -20.44
C GLN A 173 29.35 29.20 -19.37
N GLN A 174 30.01 30.30 -19.75
CA GLN A 174 30.53 31.30 -18.81
C GLN A 174 29.39 31.97 -18.02
N ILE A 175 28.33 32.42 -18.69
CA ILE A 175 27.17 33.05 -18.04
C ILE A 175 26.44 32.06 -17.10
N LEU A 176 26.36 30.78 -17.46
CA LEU A 176 25.81 29.73 -16.60
C LEU A 176 26.64 29.49 -15.32
N LEU A 177 27.97 29.62 -15.40
CA LEU A 177 28.84 29.55 -14.22
C LEU A 177 28.68 30.79 -13.33
N GLU A 178 28.65 31.98 -13.93
CA GLU A 178 28.40 33.25 -13.23
C GLU A 178 27.03 33.23 -12.50
N GLN A 179 25.98 32.76 -13.18
CA GLN A 179 24.64 32.57 -12.59
C GLN A 179 24.68 31.55 -11.42
N ARG A 180 25.46 30.46 -11.54
CA ARG A 180 25.62 29.47 -10.46
C ARG A 180 26.31 30.09 -9.24
N ASP A 181 27.40 30.81 -9.42
CA ASP A 181 28.13 31.44 -8.32
C ASP A 181 27.35 32.60 -7.69
N PHE A 182 26.60 33.36 -8.50
CA PHE A 182 25.59 34.29 -7.99
C PHE A 182 24.57 33.58 -7.08
N MET A 183 23.93 32.50 -7.53
CA MET A 183 22.95 31.76 -6.72
C MET A 183 23.57 31.15 -5.46
N VAL A 184 24.83 30.72 -5.49
CA VAL A 184 25.56 30.26 -4.30
C VAL A 184 25.81 31.43 -3.33
N SER A 185 26.28 32.58 -3.80
CA SER A 185 26.55 33.76 -2.97
C SER A 185 25.30 34.30 -2.24
N LYS A 186 24.12 34.19 -2.89
CA LYS A 186 22.83 34.57 -2.29
C LYS A 186 22.16 33.44 -1.51
N ASP A 187 22.76 32.24 -1.42
CA ASP A 187 22.19 31.02 -0.82
C ASP A 187 20.80 30.65 -1.41
N ILE A 188 20.70 30.61 -2.74
CA ILE A 188 19.51 30.20 -3.50
C ILE A 188 19.65 28.70 -3.87
N LYS A 189 19.31 27.84 -2.92
CA LYS A 189 19.47 26.37 -3.05
C LYS A 189 18.31 25.73 -3.81
N ILE A 190 18.36 25.74 -5.15
CA ILE A 190 17.34 25.11 -6.05
C ILE A 190 17.00 23.67 -5.62
N GLY A 191 18.02 22.85 -5.35
CA GLY A 191 17.81 21.45 -4.92
C GLY A 191 17.01 21.31 -3.63
N ARG A 192 17.08 22.28 -2.70
CA ARG A 192 16.28 22.27 -1.47
C ARG A 192 14.81 22.55 -1.75
N GLN A 193 14.49 23.42 -2.71
CA GLN A 193 13.13 23.68 -3.15
C GLN A 193 12.53 22.42 -3.79
N PHE A 194 13.26 21.76 -4.69
CA PHE A 194 12.85 20.50 -5.33
C PHE A 194 12.60 19.38 -4.32
N LEU A 195 13.51 19.16 -3.36
CA LEU A 195 13.33 18.16 -2.29
C LEU A 195 12.08 18.43 -1.43
N VAL A 196 11.77 19.69 -1.12
CA VAL A 196 10.56 20.04 -0.36
C VAL A 196 9.28 19.82 -1.19
N THR A 197 9.32 20.05 -2.50
CA THR A 197 8.22 19.71 -3.41
C THR A 197 8.01 18.20 -3.49
N LEU A 198 9.08 17.41 -3.63
CA LEU A 198 9.01 15.94 -3.60
C LEU A 198 8.47 15.43 -2.26
N ALA A 199 8.87 16.01 -1.13
CA ALA A 199 8.33 15.64 0.19
C ALA A 199 6.82 15.89 0.29
N ASN A 200 6.31 17.01 -0.25
CA ASN A 200 4.86 17.28 -0.27
C ASN A 200 4.11 16.29 -1.18
N GLY A 201 4.69 15.96 -2.34
CA GLY A 201 4.16 14.93 -3.24
C GLY A 201 4.16 13.53 -2.61
N ALA A 202 5.19 13.17 -1.84
CA ALA A 202 5.25 11.93 -1.09
C ALA A 202 4.15 11.84 -0.02
N VAL A 203 3.91 12.92 0.73
CA VAL A 203 2.81 13.01 1.71
C VAL A 203 1.44 12.84 1.05
N PHE A 204 1.19 13.44 -0.12
CA PHE A 204 -0.03 13.17 -0.88
C PHE A 204 -0.10 11.71 -1.35
N GLY A 205 1.03 11.15 -1.80
CA GLY A 205 1.16 9.76 -2.20
C GLY A 205 0.80 8.76 -1.10
N THR A 206 1.18 8.99 0.17
CA THR A 206 0.81 8.08 1.27
C THR A 206 -0.71 8.04 1.49
N GLN A 207 -1.39 9.19 1.38
CA GLN A 207 -2.85 9.28 1.46
C GLN A 207 -3.52 8.57 0.27
N PHE A 208 -3.04 8.82 -0.95
CA PHE A 208 -3.58 8.19 -2.16
C PHE A 208 -3.42 6.66 -2.15
N PHE A 209 -2.24 6.15 -1.84
CA PHE A 209 -2.02 4.70 -1.74
C PHE A 209 -2.77 4.07 -0.55
N ALA A 210 -2.95 4.78 0.57
CA ALA A 210 -3.79 4.31 1.66
C ALA A 210 -5.25 4.10 1.22
N ILE A 211 -5.86 5.14 0.65
CA ILE A 211 -7.25 5.12 0.18
C ILE A 211 -7.42 4.07 -0.92
N ARG A 212 -6.51 4.02 -1.90
CA ARG A 212 -6.59 3.06 -3.02
C ARG A 212 -6.51 1.60 -2.57
N GLU A 213 -5.68 1.27 -1.59
CA GLU A 213 -5.61 -0.11 -1.06
C GLU A 213 -6.88 -0.49 -0.27
N MET A 214 -7.57 0.46 0.38
CA MET A 214 -8.87 0.21 1.04
C MET A 214 -9.99 -0.01 0.02
N VAL A 215 -10.00 0.76 -1.07
CA VAL A 215 -10.93 0.57 -2.20
C VAL A 215 -10.68 -0.79 -2.88
N ASN A 216 -9.42 -1.12 -3.19
CA ASN A 216 -9.05 -2.41 -3.78
C ASN A 216 -9.50 -3.62 -2.94
N ALA A 217 -9.50 -3.47 -1.61
CA ALA A 217 -9.88 -4.53 -0.67
C ALA A 217 -11.38 -4.54 -0.30
N ASN A 218 -12.21 -3.67 -0.89
CA ASN A 218 -13.64 -3.51 -0.59
C ASN A 218 -13.91 -3.32 0.91
N PHE A 219 -13.19 -2.39 1.56
CA PHE A 219 -13.29 -2.17 3.01
C PHE A 219 -14.75 -1.92 3.48
N PRO A 220 -15.20 -2.54 4.59
CA PRO A 220 -16.59 -2.46 5.04
C PRO A 220 -17.07 -1.02 5.25
N GLY A 221 -18.33 -0.76 4.92
CA GLY A 221 -18.96 0.56 5.02
C GLY A 221 -18.60 1.58 3.92
N TRP A 222 -17.52 1.39 3.14
CA TRP A 222 -17.12 2.36 2.12
C TRP A 222 -18.10 2.49 0.95
N ASN A 223 -18.87 1.43 0.67
CA ASN A 223 -19.92 1.44 -0.35
C ASN A 223 -21.12 2.35 -0.02
N THR A 224 -21.27 2.76 1.25
CA THR A 224 -22.38 3.59 1.75
C THR A 224 -21.90 4.83 2.52
N GLY A 225 -20.58 4.98 2.71
CA GLY A 225 -19.96 5.98 3.60
C GLY A 225 -19.77 7.38 3.00
N GLY A 226 -20.31 7.64 1.81
CA GLY A 226 -20.25 8.93 1.13
C GLY A 226 -21.33 9.94 1.57
N ILE A 227 -21.59 10.96 0.73
CA ILE A 227 -22.52 12.06 1.05
C ILE A 227 -23.11 12.72 -0.22
N LEU A 228 -24.33 13.29 -0.09
CA LEU A 228 -25.09 14.02 -1.11
C LEU A 228 -25.25 13.23 -2.44
N TRP A 229 -24.35 13.43 -3.40
CA TRP A 229 -24.45 12.87 -4.76
C TRP A 229 -23.54 11.67 -5.00
N PHE A 230 -22.63 11.37 -4.06
CA PHE A 230 -21.74 10.21 -4.10
C PHE A 230 -21.93 9.38 -2.83
N THR A 231 -22.77 8.34 -2.89
CA THR A 231 -23.01 7.44 -1.74
C THR A 231 -21.89 6.42 -1.55
N ASN A 232 -21.30 5.95 -2.65
CA ASN A 232 -20.23 4.97 -2.67
C ASN A 232 -18.86 5.65 -2.90
N LEU A 233 -17.92 5.45 -1.96
CA LEU A 233 -16.56 6.03 -2.01
C LEU A 233 -15.58 5.26 -2.90
N CYS A 234 -15.92 4.01 -3.26
CA CYS A 234 -15.13 3.15 -4.16
C CYS A 234 -15.45 3.39 -5.64
N ALA A 235 -16.60 4.02 -5.94
CA ALA A 235 -17.05 4.31 -7.29
C ALA A 235 -16.50 5.65 -7.84
N VAL A 236 -16.59 5.84 -9.15
CA VAL A 236 -16.31 7.15 -9.79
C VAL A 236 -17.51 8.08 -9.56
N ASP A 237 -17.25 9.36 -9.26
CA ASP A 237 -18.27 10.42 -9.13
C ASP A 237 -19.17 10.48 -10.39
N PRO A 238 -20.48 10.18 -10.30
CA PRO A 238 -21.37 10.15 -11.46
C PRO A 238 -21.58 11.51 -12.14
N TYR A 239 -21.32 12.62 -11.43
CA TYR A 239 -21.60 13.99 -11.90
C TYR A 239 -20.32 14.80 -12.15
N TRP A 240 -19.14 14.22 -11.91
CA TRP A 240 -17.83 14.88 -11.98
C TRP A 240 -17.71 16.19 -11.17
N ALA A 241 -18.57 16.37 -10.16
CA ALA A 241 -18.63 17.58 -9.35
C ALA A 241 -17.39 17.73 -8.44
N LEU A 242 -16.81 16.63 -7.96
CA LEU A 242 -15.57 16.65 -7.17
C LEU A 242 -14.36 17.11 -8.02
N PRO A 243 -14.08 16.57 -9.23
CA PRO A 243 -13.13 17.15 -10.17
C PRO A 243 -13.39 18.64 -10.49
N LEU A 244 -14.64 19.02 -10.75
CA LEU A 244 -15.00 20.40 -11.09
C LEU A 244 -14.72 21.36 -9.92
N LEU A 245 -15.10 21.00 -8.70
CA LEU A 245 -14.83 21.78 -7.48
C LEU A 245 -13.33 21.93 -7.24
N SER A 246 -12.54 20.89 -7.50
CA SER A 246 -11.07 20.94 -7.43
C SER A 246 -10.48 21.92 -8.46
N ALA A 247 -10.96 21.87 -9.72
CA ALA A 247 -10.54 22.79 -10.77
C ALA A 247 -10.91 24.26 -10.47
N ILE A 248 -12.12 24.51 -9.95
CA ILE A 248 -12.56 25.84 -9.49
C ILE A 248 -11.67 26.35 -8.36
N THR A 249 -11.40 25.50 -7.35
CA THR A 249 -10.54 25.84 -6.21
C THR A 249 -9.13 26.19 -6.67
N MET A 250 -8.54 25.41 -7.59
CA MET A 250 -7.24 25.70 -8.16
C MET A 250 -7.22 27.01 -8.98
N GLY A 251 -8.29 27.28 -9.74
CA GLY A 251 -8.49 28.54 -10.46
C GLY A 251 -8.53 29.75 -9.53
N ILE A 252 -9.23 29.65 -8.39
CA ILE A 252 -9.26 30.71 -7.36
C ILE A 252 -7.85 30.92 -6.78
N VAL A 253 -7.14 29.85 -6.40
CA VAL A 253 -5.77 29.94 -5.87
C VAL A 253 -4.82 30.60 -6.88
N PHE A 254 -4.92 30.27 -8.17
CA PHE A 254 -4.13 30.94 -9.22
C PHE A 254 -4.51 32.42 -9.41
N ARG A 255 -5.80 32.78 -9.40
CA ARG A 255 -6.25 34.18 -9.49
C ARG A 255 -5.70 35.02 -8.33
N VAL A 256 -5.84 34.53 -7.10
CA VAL A 256 -5.30 35.18 -5.89
C VAL A 256 -3.77 35.31 -5.99
N SER A 257 -3.06 34.25 -6.40
CA SER A 257 -1.60 34.26 -6.55
C SER A 257 -1.10 35.21 -7.66
N ALA A 258 -1.94 35.51 -8.65
CA ALA A 258 -1.63 36.48 -9.71
C ALA A 258 -1.84 37.92 -9.23
N VAL A 259 -2.92 38.20 -8.50
CA VAL A 259 -3.22 39.54 -7.94
C VAL A 259 -2.17 39.95 -6.89
N PHE A 260 -1.66 39.02 -6.09
CA PHE A 260 -0.53 39.28 -5.17
C PHE A 260 0.85 39.39 -5.86
N LYS A 261 0.91 39.37 -7.20
CA LYS A 261 2.16 39.46 -7.99
C LYS A 261 2.23 40.69 -8.91
N SER A 262 1.09 41.35 -9.16
CA SER A 262 1.00 42.64 -9.87
C SER A 262 1.24 43.80 -8.92
#